data_AF-A0A7V5SK36-F1
#
_entry.id   AF-A0A7V5SK36-F1
#
_cell.length_a   1.000
_cell.length_b   1.000
_cell.length_c   1.000
_cell.angle_alpha   90.00
_cell.angle_beta   90.00
_cell.angle_gamma   90.00
#
_symmetry.space_group_name_H-M   'P 1'
#
loop_
_entity.id
_entity.type
_entity.pdbx_description
1 polymer ?
#
loop_
_entity_poly.entity_id
_entity_poly.type
_entity_poly.pdbx_seq_one_letter_code
_entity_poly.pdbx_strand_id
1 'polypeptide(L)'
;MRLSAALPVVLALVGMYLVGCTPKITEEQLERLRELRAAERQLNQDIARKEAEKGRLQGELASRQRELQQCQSQQQFVREKLATWPNSWPDYTPAPPAPQEQPGVEIKTQKKPR
;
A
#
# COMPACT_ATOMS: atom_id res chain seq x y z
N MET A 1 23.11 -79.08 -16.42
CA MET A 1 22.23 -78.47 -17.44
C MET A 1 20.77 -78.67 -17.05
N ARG A 2 20.19 -77.81 -16.19
CA ARG A 2 18.75 -77.82 -15.86
C ARG A 2 18.11 -76.43 -15.94
N LEU A 3 18.71 -75.52 -16.71
CA LEU A 3 18.19 -74.15 -16.88
C LEU A 3 17.23 -74.00 -18.09
N SER A 4 17.20 -74.95 -19.04
CA SER A 4 16.44 -74.76 -20.30
C SER A 4 14.91 -74.79 -20.15
N ALA A 5 14.37 -75.40 -19.10
CA ALA A 5 12.91 -75.47 -18.90
C ALA A 5 12.35 -74.31 -18.06
N ALA A 6 13.18 -73.62 -17.27
CA ALA A 6 12.75 -72.52 -16.40
C ALA A 6 12.67 -71.17 -17.15
N LEU A 7 13.54 -70.96 -18.13
CA LEU A 7 13.59 -69.73 -18.92
C LEU A 7 12.28 -69.40 -19.68
N PRO A 8 11.62 -70.34 -20.39
CA PRO A 8 10.36 -70.03 -21.08
C PRO A 8 9.19 -69.76 -20.12
N VAL A 9 9.18 -70.39 -18.94
CA VAL A 9 8.13 -70.18 -17.93
C VAL A 9 8.24 -68.79 -17.30
N VAL A 10 9.46 -68.35 -16.97
CA VAL A 10 9.70 -67.00 -16.44
C VAL A 10 9.37 -65.94 -17.49
N LEU A 11 9.74 -66.16 -18.76
CA LEU A 11 9.44 -65.23 -19.84
C LEU A 11 7.93 -65.12 -20.11
N ALA A 12 7.19 -66.23 -20.02
CA ALA A 12 5.74 -66.26 -20.17
C ALA A 12 5.02 -65.52 -19.03
N LEU A 13 5.48 -65.69 -17.79
CA LEU A 13 4.94 -64.96 -16.63
C LEU A 13 5.20 -63.45 -16.77
N VAL A 14 6.42 -63.04 -17.14
CA VAL A 14 6.76 -61.62 -17.36
C VAL A 14 5.94 -61.01 -18.51
N GLY A 15 5.73 -61.75 -19.60
CA GLY A 15 4.86 -61.32 -20.70
C GLY A 15 3.40 -61.10 -20.26
N MET A 16 2.89 -61.94 -19.37
CA MET A 16 1.53 -61.82 -18.83
C MET A 16 1.36 -60.58 -17.94
N TYR A 17 2.39 -60.22 -17.16
CA TYR A 17 2.41 -58.96 -16.39
C TYR A 17 2.49 -57.71 -17.27
N LEU A 18 3.16 -57.78 -18.42
CA LEU A 18 3.27 -56.64 -19.35
C LEU A 18 1.99 -56.40 -20.17
N VAL A 19 1.22 -57.46 -20.47
CA VAL A 19 -0.05 -57.33 -21.21
C VAL A 19 -1.23 -57.00 -20.28
N GLY A 20 -1.16 -57.34 -18.99
CA GLY A 20 -2.19 -57.07 -17.98
C GLY A 20 -2.13 -55.71 -17.26
N CYS A 21 -1.07 -54.91 -17.47
CA CYS A 21 -0.86 -53.62 -16.80
C CYS A 21 -1.04 -52.40 -17.72
N THR A 22 -2.01 -52.43 -18.65
CA THR A 22 -2.45 -51.17 -19.28
C THR A 22 -3.45 -50.50 -18.35
N PRO A 23 -3.15 -49.35 -17.72
CA PRO A 23 -4.13 -48.63 -16.92
C PRO A 23 -5.12 -48.02 -17.90
N LYS A 24 -6.16 -48.76 -18.26
CA LYS A 24 -7.33 -48.18 -18.89
C LYS A 24 -7.91 -47.24 -17.83
N ILE A 25 -7.59 -45.96 -17.95
CA ILE A 25 -8.11 -44.92 -17.09
C ILE A 25 -9.63 -45.09 -17.09
N THR A 26 -10.22 -45.26 -15.91
CA THR A 26 -11.67 -45.44 -15.81
C THR A 26 -12.36 -44.12 -16.14
N GLU A 27 -13.59 -44.16 -16.64
CA GLU A 27 -14.35 -42.94 -16.95
C GLU A 27 -14.48 -42.03 -15.72
N GLU A 28 -14.69 -42.64 -14.54
CA GLU A 28 -14.65 -42.00 -13.22
C GLU A 28 -13.34 -41.21 -12.99
N GLN A 29 -12.18 -41.79 -13.31
CA GLN A 29 -10.90 -41.10 -13.13
C GLN A 29 -10.74 -39.92 -14.10
N LEU A 30 -11.27 -40.01 -15.32
CA LEU A 30 -11.28 -38.90 -16.27
C LEU A 30 -12.20 -37.76 -15.81
N GLU A 31 -13.36 -38.10 -15.27
CA GLU A 31 -14.30 -37.11 -14.73
C GLU A 31 -13.70 -36.38 -13.53
N ARG A 32 -13.13 -37.11 -12.56
CA ARG A 32 -12.39 -36.51 -11.44
C ARG A 32 -11.26 -35.59 -11.90
N LEU A 33 -10.54 -35.97 -12.95
CA LEU A 33 -9.46 -35.15 -13.48
C LEU A 33 -9.99 -33.87 -14.14
N ARG A 34 -11.16 -33.92 -14.79
CA ARG A 34 -11.84 -32.73 -15.31
C ARG A 34 -12.35 -31.82 -14.19
N GLU A 35 -12.95 -32.37 -13.16
CA GLU A 35 -13.38 -31.64 -11.96
C GLU A 35 -12.19 -30.91 -11.32
N LEU A 36 -11.08 -31.62 -11.08
CA LEU A 36 -9.88 -31.04 -10.49
C LEU A 36 -9.30 -29.90 -11.34
N ARG A 37 -9.24 -30.07 -12.66
CA ARG A 37 -8.81 -28.98 -13.57
C ARG A 37 -9.77 -27.80 -13.62
N ALA A 38 -11.07 -28.03 -13.43
CA ALA A 38 -12.05 -26.95 -13.32
C ALA A 38 -11.85 -26.19 -11.99
N ALA A 39 -11.73 -26.92 -10.88
CA ALA A 39 -11.47 -26.36 -9.56
C ALA A 39 -10.15 -25.59 -9.51
N GLU A 40 -9.07 -26.11 -10.10
CA GLU A 40 -7.77 -25.44 -10.20
C GLU A 40 -7.89 -24.10 -10.94
N ARG A 41 -8.58 -24.09 -12.09
CA ARG A 41 -8.79 -22.85 -12.86
C ARG A 41 -9.61 -21.83 -12.08
N GLN A 42 -10.64 -22.28 -11.37
CA GLN A 42 -11.46 -21.41 -10.53
C GLN A 42 -10.64 -20.83 -9.37
N LEU A 43 -9.89 -21.66 -8.65
CA LEU A 43 -9.02 -21.21 -7.55
C LEU A 43 -7.97 -20.21 -8.05
N ASN A 44 -7.34 -20.46 -9.19
CA ASN A 44 -6.37 -19.52 -9.75
C ASN A 44 -6.99 -18.17 -10.12
N GLN A 45 -8.23 -18.17 -10.64
CA GLN A 45 -8.96 -16.92 -10.89
C GLN A 45 -9.30 -16.19 -9.59
N ASP A 46 -9.72 -16.92 -8.55
CA ASP A 46 -10.04 -16.35 -7.25
C ASP A 46 -8.80 -15.77 -6.57
N ILE A 47 -7.65 -16.47 -6.66
CA ILE A 47 -6.35 -15.96 -6.18
C ILE A 47 -6.02 -14.65 -6.90
N ALA A 48 -6.05 -14.63 -8.24
CA ALA A 48 -5.75 -13.42 -9.01
C ALA A 48 -6.67 -12.24 -8.63
N ARG A 49 -7.96 -12.50 -8.42
CA ARG A 49 -8.92 -11.49 -7.95
C ARG A 49 -8.56 -10.98 -6.55
N LYS A 50 -8.24 -11.88 -5.62
CA LYS A 50 -7.90 -11.54 -4.24
C LYS A 50 -6.58 -10.77 -4.15
N GLU A 51 -5.60 -11.09 -4.98
CA GLU A 51 -4.36 -10.34 -5.08
C GLU A 51 -4.59 -8.93 -5.62
N ALA A 52 -5.43 -8.77 -6.64
CA ALA A 52 -5.82 -7.46 -7.15
C ALA A 52 -6.58 -6.62 -6.11
N GLU A 53 -7.54 -7.22 -5.40
CA GLU A 53 -8.25 -6.58 -4.28
C GLU A 53 -7.29 -6.14 -3.18
N LYS A 54 -6.36 -7.02 -2.79
CA LYS A 54 -5.32 -6.71 -1.80
C LYS A 54 -4.48 -5.52 -2.24
N GLY A 55 -4.01 -5.49 -3.49
CA GLY A 55 -3.24 -4.37 -4.03
C GLY A 55 -4.01 -3.05 -3.98
N ARG A 56 -5.30 -3.08 -4.36
CA ARG A 56 -6.17 -1.90 -4.29
C ARG A 56 -6.33 -1.39 -2.86
N LEU A 57 -6.67 -2.29 -1.92
CA LEU A 57 -6.85 -1.95 -0.51
C LEU A 57 -5.57 -1.41 0.13
N GLN A 58 -4.41 -1.99 -0.20
CA GLN A 58 -3.12 -1.48 0.27
C GLN A 58 -2.84 -0.06 -0.25
N GLY A 59 -3.17 0.23 -1.52
CA GLY A 59 -3.07 1.58 -2.09
C GLY A 59 -3.99 2.59 -1.41
N GLU A 60 -5.25 2.21 -1.17
CA GLU A 60 -6.22 3.04 -0.43
C GLU A 60 -5.72 3.34 0.99
N LEU A 61 -5.24 2.33 1.71
CA LEU A 61 -4.71 2.46 3.07
C LEU A 61 -3.49 3.41 3.10
N ALA A 62 -2.56 3.25 2.16
CA ALA A 62 -1.40 4.14 2.03
C ALA A 62 -1.79 5.59 1.69
N SER A 63 -2.86 5.82 0.93
CA SER A 63 -3.40 7.18 0.71
C SER A 63 -3.98 7.77 1.98
N ARG A 64 -4.84 7.02 2.67
CA ARG A 64 -5.49 7.46 3.92
C ARG A 64 -4.47 7.73 5.03
N GLN A 65 -3.41 6.93 5.12
CA GLN A 65 -2.33 7.16 6.08
C GLN A 65 -1.62 8.48 5.81
N ARG A 66 -1.35 8.82 4.54
CA ARG A 66 -0.73 10.10 4.16
C ARG A 66 -1.64 11.29 4.49
N GLU A 67 -2.93 11.20 4.17
CA GLU A 67 -3.91 12.22 4.53
C GLU A 67 -3.97 12.44 6.05
N LEU A 68 -3.97 11.35 6.83
CA LEU A 68 -4.00 11.41 8.29
C LEU A 68 -2.74 12.09 8.86
N GLN A 69 -1.55 11.72 8.36
CA GLN A 69 -0.30 12.37 8.75
C GLN A 69 -0.30 13.87 8.42
N GLN A 70 -0.82 14.25 7.26
CA GLN A 70 -0.93 15.65 6.86
C GLN A 70 -1.91 16.43 7.75
N CYS A 71 -3.05 15.84 8.11
CA CYS A 71 -3.99 16.44 9.05
C CYS A 71 -3.36 16.61 10.44
N GLN A 72 -2.63 15.61 10.93
CA GLN A 72 -1.95 15.68 12.22
C GLN A 72 -0.86 16.75 12.24
N SER A 73 -0.04 16.84 11.19
CA SER A 73 1.01 17.86 11.13
C SER A 73 0.44 19.28 11.08
N GLN A 74 -0.63 19.50 10.32
CA GLN A 74 -1.33 20.78 10.30
C GLN A 74 -1.94 21.11 11.67
N GLN A 75 -2.56 20.13 12.32
CA GLN A 75 -3.12 20.33 13.65
C GLN A 75 -2.04 20.68 14.68
N GLN A 76 -0.90 20.00 14.65
CA GLN A 76 0.24 20.32 15.53
C GLN A 76 0.77 21.73 15.27
N PHE A 77 0.98 22.08 14.01
CA PHE A 77 1.42 23.42 13.62
C PHE A 77 0.49 24.52 14.16
N VAL A 78 -0.83 24.36 13.98
CA VAL A 78 -1.81 25.32 14.50
C VAL A 78 -1.78 25.38 16.02
N ARG A 79 -1.69 24.24 16.72
CA ARG A 79 -1.59 24.19 18.18
C ARG A 79 -0.33 24.90 18.69
N GLU A 80 0.81 24.69 18.05
CA GLU A 80 2.07 25.36 18.40
C GLU A 80 1.95 26.87 18.22
N LYS A 81 1.41 27.33 17.08
CA LYS A 81 1.22 28.76 16.80
C LYS A 81 0.23 29.41 17.77
N LEU A 82 -0.84 28.71 18.12
CA LEU A 82 -1.80 29.19 19.13
C LEU A 82 -1.18 29.26 20.53
N ALA A 83 -0.32 28.30 20.90
CA ALA A 83 0.36 28.33 22.20
C ALA A 83 1.35 29.50 22.32
N THR A 84 1.96 29.92 21.22
CA THR A 84 2.88 31.08 21.17
C THR A 84 2.15 32.42 20.95
N TRP A 85 0.84 32.42 20.72
CA TRP A 85 0.04 33.64 20.57
C TRP A 85 -0.06 34.41 21.91
N PRO A 86 0.04 35.76 21.97
CA PRO A 86 0.14 36.75 20.88
C PRO A 86 1.54 36.98 20.30
N ASN A 87 2.60 36.52 20.95
CA ASN A 87 4.00 36.74 20.54
C ASN A 87 4.45 35.79 19.41
N SER A 88 3.58 35.59 18.41
CA SER A 88 3.88 34.71 17.29
C SER A 88 4.89 35.32 16.33
N TRP A 89 5.09 36.65 16.36
CA TRP A 89 5.99 37.42 15.51
C TRP A 89 6.98 38.25 16.35
N PRO A 90 8.01 37.62 16.94
CA PRO A 90 8.96 38.32 17.82
C PRO A 90 9.76 39.42 17.11
N ASP A 91 9.89 39.35 15.78
CA ASP A 91 10.66 40.31 14.97
C ASP A 91 9.79 41.38 14.27
N TYR A 92 8.46 41.39 14.50
CA TYR A 92 7.60 42.44 13.92
C TYR A 92 7.68 43.72 14.74
N THR A 93 8.45 44.70 14.23
CA THR A 93 8.40 46.08 14.73
C THR A 93 7.56 46.91 13.76
N PRO A 94 6.36 47.39 14.14
CA PRO A 94 5.58 48.24 13.27
C PRO A 94 6.38 49.50 12.92
N ALA A 95 6.36 49.90 11.65
CA ALA A 95 6.98 51.15 11.23
C ALA A 95 6.42 52.30 12.07
N PRO A 96 7.27 53.23 12.57
CA PRO A 96 6.79 54.40 13.30
C PRO A 96 5.73 55.10 12.44
N PRO A 97 4.57 55.49 13.00
CA PRO A 97 3.59 56.24 12.24
C PRO A 97 4.27 57.48 11.66
N ALA A 98 4.08 57.72 10.36
CA ALA A 98 4.63 58.89 9.70
C ALA A 98 4.27 60.15 10.51
N PRO A 99 5.21 61.08 10.75
CA PRO A 99 4.93 62.29 11.50
C PRO A 99 3.70 62.99 10.90
N GLN A 100 2.62 63.06 11.67
CA GLN A 100 1.50 63.90 11.30
C GLN A 100 1.96 65.35 11.48
N GLU A 101 2.10 66.10 10.39
CA GLU A 101 2.35 67.55 10.42
C GLU A 101 1.25 68.22 11.24
N GLN A 102 1.58 68.62 12.47
CA GLN A 102 0.72 69.48 13.27
C GLN A 102 0.89 70.92 12.76
N PRO A 103 -0.18 71.62 12.35
CA PRO A 103 -0.08 72.97 11.83
C PRO A 103 0.48 73.91 12.91
N GLY A 104 1.47 74.71 12.50
CA GLY A 104 2.40 75.42 13.37
C GLY A 104 1.75 76.31 14.45
N VAL A 105 2.27 76.19 15.67
CA VAL A 105 2.08 77.19 16.72
C VAL A 105 3.27 78.15 16.68
N GLU A 106 3.00 79.38 16.24
CA GLU A 106 3.93 80.51 16.15
C GLU A 106 4.42 80.90 17.57
N ILE A 107 5.70 80.66 17.88
CA ILE A 107 6.30 81.12 19.13
C ILE A 107 6.84 82.54 18.93
N LYS A 108 6.09 83.54 19.41
CA LYS A 108 6.57 84.93 19.48
C LYS A 108 7.70 85.05 20.51
N THR A 109 8.93 85.27 20.05
CA THR A 109 10.07 85.62 20.89
C THR A 109 9.87 86.99 21.54
N GLN A 110 9.69 87.02 22.86
CA GLN A 110 9.69 88.25 23.66
C GLN A 110 11.11 88.85 23.69
N LYS A 111 11.24 90.08 23.18
CA LYS A 111 12.48 90.86 23.12
C LYS A 111 12.71 91.53 24.48
N LYS A 112 13.82 91.18 25.15
CA LYS A 112 14.23 91.73 26.46
C LYS A 112 14.64 93.21 26.33
N PRO A 113 14.10 94.15 27.14
CA PRO A 113 14.56 95.53 27.13
C PRO A 113 15.83 95.71 27.99
N ARG A 114 16.54 96.78 27.62
CA ARG A 114 17.93 97.16 27.92
C ARG A 114 18.19 97.49 29.39
#